data_AF-A0A5C8BMD0-F1
#
_entry.id   AF-A0A5C8BMD0-F1
#
_cell.length_a   1.000
_cell.length_b   1.000
_cell.length_c   1.000
_cell.angle_alpha   90.00
_cell.angle_beta   90.00
_cell.angle_gamma   90.00
#
_symmetry.space_group_name_H-M   'P 1'
#
loop_
_entity.id
_entity.type
_entity.pdbx_description
1 polymer ?
#
loop_
_entity_poly.entity_id
_entity_poly.type
_entity_poly.pdbx_seq_one_letter_code
_entity_poly.pdbx_strand_id
1 'polypeptide(L)' 'SLPLAPLSSFMSRKNEFEADDFAKAHADKHDLINGLVKLYRDNASTLTPDELYVKFYYSHPPASVRIRNLEQ' A
#
# COMPACT_ATOMS: atom_id res chain seq x y z
N SER A 1 11.06 -19.16 -3.68
CA SER A 1 9.90 -19.96 -4.14
C SER A 1 8.87 -19.04 -4.75
N LEU A 2 8.86 -18.94 -6.09
CA LEU A 2 7.93 -18.10 -6.87
C LEU A 2 6.42 -18.46 -6.75
N PRO A 3 5.97 -19.73 -6.54
CA PRO A 3 4.54 -20.06 -6.71
C PRO A 3 3.62 -19.58 -5.57
N LEU A 4 4.16 -19.30 -4.38
CA LEU A 4 3.36 -18.82 -3.24
C LEU A 4 3.27 -17.28 -3.15
N ALA A 5 4.06 -16.58 -3.98
CA ALA A 5 4.18 -15.12 -3.93
C ALA A 5 2.84 -14.37 -4.11
N PRO A 6 1.90 -14.80 -4.98
CA PRO A 6 0.62 -14.11 -5.12
C PRO A 6 -0.26 -14.22 -3.86
N LEU A 7 -0.26 -15.37 -3.20
CA LEU A 7 -1.04 -15.61 -1.98
C LEU A 7 -0.47 -14.82 -0.79
N SER A 8 0.84 -14.84 -0.61
CA SER A 8 1.49 -14.05 0.45
C SER A 8 1.34 -12.55 0.19
N SER A 9 1.44 -12.12 -1.07
CA SER A 9 1.22 -10.72 -1.44
C SER A 9 -0.23 -10.29 -1.22
N PHE A 10 -1.21 -11.17 -1.47
CA PHE A 10 -2.61 -10.88 -1.16
C PHE A 10 -2.84 -10.68 0.34
N MET A 11 -2.32 -11.58 1.19
CA MET A 11 -2.43 -11.44 2.65
C MET A 11 -1.71 -10.18 3.15
N SER A 12 -0.51 -9.90 2.62
CA SER A 12 0.24 -8.69 2.94
C SER A 12 -0.55 -7.42 2.59
N ARG A 13 -1.18 -7.37 1.42
CA ARG A 13 -2.05 -6.23 1.05
C ARG A 13 -3.26 -6.07 1.96
N LYS A 14 -3.89 -7.17 2.40
CA LYS A 14 -4.99 -7.13 3.38
C LYS A 14 -4.52 -6.52 4.70
N ASN A 15 -3.36 -6.95 5.20
CA ASN A 15 -2.79 -6.45 6.44
C ASN A 15 -2.45 -4.95 6.35
N GLU A 16 -2.01 -4.45 5.20
CA GLU A 16 -1.79 -3.00 5.00
C GLU A 16 -3.07 -2.19 5.14
N PHE A 17 -4.20 -2.68 4.63
CA PHE A 17 -5.49 -2.00 4.81
C PHE A 17 -5.95 -2.03 6.27
N GLU A 18 -5.79 -3.17 6.95
CA GLU A 18 -6.10 -3.27 8.38
C GLU A 18 -5.21 -2.35 9.23
N ALA A 19 -3.94 -2.19 8.85
CA ALA A 19 -3.02 -1.25 9.49
C ALA A 19 -3.39 0.22 9.20
N ASP A 20 -3.80 0.54 7.97
CA ASP A 20 -4.28 1.88 7.61
C ASP A 20 -5.55 2.23 8.41
N ASP A 21 -6.50 1.30 8.53
CA ASP A 21 -7.73 1.50 9.30
C ASP A 21 -7.46 1.64 10.80
N PHE A 22 -6.51 0.86 11.33
CA PHE A 22 -6.04 1.05 12.70
C PHE A 22 -5.41 2.44 12.88
N ALA A 23 -4.57 2.88 11.95
CA ALA A 23 -3.92 4.18 12.02
C ALA A 23 -4.93 5.33 11.95
N LYS A 24 -5.95 5.26 11.09
CA LYS A 24 -7.06 6.25 11.06
C LYS A 24 -7.73 6.42 12.43
N ALA A 25 -7.86 5.33 13.18
CA ALA A 25 -8.53 5.34 14.48
C ALA A 25 -7.64 5.85 15.63
N HIS A 26 -6.31 5.83 15.47
CA HIS A 26 -5.38 6.07 16.58
C HIS A 26 -4.33 7.17 16.31
N ALA A 27 -4.24 7.69 15.09
CA ALA A 27 -3.26 8.69 14.67
C ALA A 27 -3.86 9.67 13.64
N ASP A 28 -3.18 10.79 13.41
CA ASP A 28 -3.57 11.71 12.34
C ASP A 28 -3.27 11.07 10.97
N LYS A 29 -4.33 10.85 10.18
CA LYS A 29 -4.21 10.31 8.82
C LYS A 29 -3.33 11.17 7.91
N HIS A 30 -3.25 12.48 8.15
CA HIS A 30 -2.45 13.39 7.34
C HIS A 30 -0.95 13.12 7.49
N ASP A 31 -0.48 12.77 8.69
CA ASP A 31 0.91 12.38 8.91
C ASP A 31 1.26 11.10 8.14
N LEU A 32 0.34 10.13 8.14
CA LEU A 32 0.52 8.88 7.40
C LEU A 32 0.52 9.09 5.88
N ILE A 33 -0.41 9.91 5.36
CA ILE A 33 -0.44 10.30 3.94
C ILE A 33 0.87 11.00 3.54
N ASN A 34 1.35 11.94 4.36
CA ASN A 34 2.60 12.65 4.09
C ASN A 34 3.80 11.69 4.08
N GLY A 35 3.85 10.74 5.01
CA GLY A 35 4.86 9.68 5.03
C GLY A 35 4.85 8.82 3.77
N LEU A 36 3.67 8.39 3.32
CA LEU A 36 3.50 7.60 2.09
C LEU A 36 3.96 8.36 0.85
N VAL A 37 3.56 9.63 0.70
CA VAL A 37 3.98 10.48 -0.42
C VAL A 37 5.50 10.67 -0.44
N LYS A 38 6.10 10.93 0.73
CA LYS A 38 7.55 11.08 0.85
C LYS A 38 8.28 9.80 0.44
N LEU A 39 7.87 8.66 1.00
CA LEU A 39 8.49 7.36 0.71
C LEU A 39 8.40 6.99 -0.79
N TYR A 40 7.25 7.27 -1.43
CA TYR A 40 7.10 7.03 -2.87
C TYR A 40 7.97 7.94 -3.73
N ARG A 41 8.08 9.21 -3.36
CA ARG A 41 8.96 10.17 -4.03
C ARG A 41 10.42 9.72 -3.90
N ASP A 42 10.84 9.39 -2.68
CA ASP A 42 12.24 9.04 -2.37
C ASP A 42 12.64 7.71 -3.06
N ASN A 43 11.70 6.77 -3.21
CA ASN A 43 11.94 5.50 -3.87
C ASN A 43 11.79 5.53 -5.40
N ALA A 44 11.52 6.70 -6.01
CA ALA A 44 11.22 6.84 -7.44
C ALA A 44 10.21 5.80 -7.96
N SER A 45 9.25 5.42 -7.10
CA SER A 45 8.30 4.36 -7.40
C SER A 45 7.30 4.84 -8.44
N THR A 46 6.95 4.00 -9.41
CA THR A 46 5.93 4.36 -10.41
C THR A 46 4.60 4.63 -9.73
N LEU A 47 3.97 5.76 -10.07
CA LEU A 47 2.65 6.14 -9.56
C LEU A 47 1.51 5.43 -10.30
N THR A 48 1.82 4.79 -11.44
CA THR A 48 0.85 4.11 -12.31
C THR A 48 1.34 2.72 -12.71
N PRO A 49 1.57 1.80 -11.77
CA PRO A 49 1.91 0.43 -12.10
C PRO A 49 0.71 -0.28 -12.74
N ASP A 50 0.98 -1.21 -13.66
CA ASP A 50 -0.06 -2.06 -14.24
C ASP A 50 -0.71 -2.96 -13.16
N GLU A 51 -2.03 -3.12 -13.22
CA GLU A 51 -2.78 -3.83 -12.18
C GLU A 51 -2.41 -5.31 -12.05
N LEU A 52 -2.16 -6.00 -13.16
CA LEU A 52 -1.78 -7.42 -13.12
C LEU A 52 -0.39 -7.56 -12.53
N TYR A 53 0.53 -6.67 -12.90
CA TYR A 53 1.86 -6.64 -12.31
C TYR A 53 1.80 -6.43 -10.79
N VAL A 54 1.00 -5.48 -10.31
CA VAL A 54 0.80 -5.25 -8.86
C VAL A 54 0.25 -6.49 -8.16
N LYS A 55 -0.81 -7.11 -8.71
CA LYS A 55 -1.46 -8.27 -8.08
C LYS A 55 -0.50 -9.43 -7.84
N PHE A 56 0.45 -9.64 -8.78
CA PHE A 56 1.41 -10.73 -8.73
C PHE A 56 2.70 -10.40 -7.97
N TYR A 57 3.25 -9.19 -8.13
CA TYR A 57 4.61 -8.88 -7.68
C TYR A 57 4.68 -7.93 -6.48
N TYR A 58 3.63 -7.14 -6.21
CA TYR A 58 3.68 -6.16 -5.12
C TYR A 58 3.11 -6.75 -3.85
N SER A 59 3.94 -6.81 -2.81
CA SER A 59 3.52 -7.19 -1.46
C SER A 59 2.64 -6.13 -0.78
N HIS A 60 2.71 -4.88 -1.24
CA HIS A 60 1.94 -3.76 -0.70
C HIS A 60 1.08 -3.11 -1.78
N PRO A 61 -0.11 -2.58 -1.45
CA PRO A 61 -0.90 -1.82 -2.40
C PRO A 61 -0.17 -0.52 -2.77
N PRO A 62 -0.36 0.02 -4.00
CA PRO A 62 0.21 1.30 -4.40
C PRO A 62 -0.18 2.42 -3.42
N ALA A 63 0.71 3.41 -3.19
CA ALA A 63 0.40 4.53 -2.31
C ALA A 63 -0.91 5.25 -2.68
N SER A 64 -1.22 5.42 -3.96
CA SER A 64 -2.48 6.01 -4.39
C SER A 64 -3.71 5.26 -3.87
N VAL A 65 -3.63 3.93 -3.81
CA VAL A 65 -4.69 3.08 -3.26
C VAL A 65 -4.77 3.22 -1.74
N ARG A 66 -3.63 3.26 -1.05
CA ARG A 66 -3.58 3.46 0.41
C ARG A 66 -4.07 4.84 0.83
N ILE A 67 -3.64 5.90 0.15
CA ILE A 67 -4.09 7.27 0.38
C ILE A 67 -5.61 7.34 0.19
N ARG A 68 -6.14 6.72 -0.87
CA ARG A 68 -7.59 6.64 -1.05
C ARG A 68 -8.28 5.91 0.10
N ASN A 69 -7.70 4.82 0.61
CA ASN A 69 -8.22 4.17 1.82
C ASN A 69 -8.23 5.17 2.97
N LEU A 70 -7.10 5.83 3.27
CA LEU A 70 -6.94 6.82 4.36
C LEU A 70 -7.91 8.01 4.28
N GLU A 71 -8.32 8.41 3.08
CA GLU A 71 -9.26 9.51 2.87
C GLU A 71 -10.74 9.14 3.04
N GLN A 72 -11.09 7.85 2.98
CA GLN A 72 -12.42 7.32 3.29
C GLN A 72 -12.67 7.24 4.80
#